data_AF-A0A2S6CUG1-F1
#
_entry.id   AF-A0A2S6CUG1-F1
#
_cell.length_a   1.000
_cell.length_b   1.000
_cell.length_c   1.000
_cell.angle_alpha   90.00
_cell.angle_beta   90.00
_cell.angle_gamma   90.00
#
_symmetry.space_group_name_H-M   'P 1'
#
loop_
_entity.id
_entity.type
_entity.pdbx_description
1 polymer ?
#
loop_
_entity_poly.entity_id
_entity_poly.type
_entity_poly.pdbx_seq_one_letter_code
_entity_poly.pdbx_strand_id
1 'polypeptide(L)'
;MAPKGQLQTILMEKYGINKNISAALNKEECEQIIDILDSEPITVKLIESFAEKNADLRKNNASLGSRRYHAETKLSSLQSEYLELQESIKNIELLKSESSLRKQELQQETRKLEEDIQQVTTENKNLKTQLELLNQNNQNLTNVNLQLEKENEELKLLENELFLLQKEYRELQESIETVEILKSESALRKQELEQETRKLEEDIKRITKENKNLKTKVDTLSYNNQELTEANSQLQKDNRHLKNIVDQIRLQLTIKMNSLLRLQDSEIRKGLIKLLQSIQG
;
A
#
# COMPACT_ATOMS: atom_id res chain seq x y z
N MET A 1 -43.29 -74.79 131.86
CA MET A 1 -42.64 -73.50 131.56
C MET A 1 -42.23 -73.50 130.10
N ALA A 2 -42.61 -72.46 129.35
CA ALA A 2 -42.36 -72.42 127.92
C ALA A 2 -40.84 -72.31 127.62
N PRO A 3 -40.31 -73.00 126.61
CA PRO A 3 -38.92 -72.84 126.18
C PRO A 3 -38.63 -71.39 125.76
N LYS A 4 -37.39 -70.93 125.97
CA LYS A 4 -36.94 -69.56 125.67
C LYS A 4 -37.37 -69.08 124.28
N GLY A 5 -37.30 -69.94 123.26
CA GLY A 5 -37.75 -69.61 121.91
C GLY A 5 -39.25 -69.27 121.82
N GLN A 6 -40.11 -69.96 122.58
CA GLN A 6 -41.54 -69.64 122.65
C GLN A 6 -41.80 -68.33 123.39
N LEU A 7 -41.08 -68.06 124.48
CA LEU A 7 -41.19 -66.79 125.23
C LEU A 7 -40.75 -65.59 124.36
N GLN A 8 -39.69 -65.75 123.57
CA GLN A 8 -39.24 -64.74 122.60
C GLN A 8 -40.26 -64.51 121.47
N THR A 9 -40.89 -65.57 120.97
CA THR A 9 -41.98 -65.46 119.99
C THR A 9 -43.17 -64.73 120.59
N ILE A 10 -43.54 -65.01 121.85
CA ILE A 10 -44.63 -64.30 122.54
C ILE A 10 -44.29 -62.81 122.70
N LEU A 11 -43.07 -62.46 123.15
CA LEU A 11 -42.62 -61.07 123.26
C LEU A 11 -42.61 -60.34 121.90
N MET A 12 -42.31 -61.04 120.81
CA MET A 12 -42.28 -60.47 119.46
C MET A 12 -43.67 -60.34 118.82
N GLU A 13 -44.50 -61.38 118.89
CA GLU A 13 -45.80 -61.45 118.21
C GLU A 13 -46.91 -60.76 119.02
N LYS A 14 -46.90 -60.89 120.36
CA LYS A 14 -47.94 -60.31 121.23
C LYS A 14 -47.62 -58.87 121.65
N TYR A 15 -46.35 -58.55 121.88
CA TYR A 15 -45.93 -57.22 122.38
C TYR A 15 -45.02 -56.45 121.42
N GLY A 16 -44.75 -56.97 120.21
CA GLY A 16 -43.98 -56.25 119.19
C GLY A 16 -42.49 -56.02 119.50
N ILE A 17 -41.93 -56.71 120.51
CA ILE A 17 -40.54 -56.51 120.95
C ILE A 17 -39.59 -57.10 119.91
N ASN A 18 -38.60 -56.30 119.48
CA ASN A 18 -37.67 -56.65 118.42
C ASN A 18 -36.91 -57.96 118.75
N LYS A 19 -36.86 -58.87 117.77
CA LYS A 19 -36.15 -60.15 117.85
C LYS A 19 -34.69 -60.01 118.29
N ASN A 20 -34.00 -58.93 117.89
CA ASN A 20 -32.61 -58.70 118.28
C ASN A 20 -32.46 -58.33 119.76
N ILE A 21 -33.50 -57.76 120.36
CA ILE A 21 -33.55 -57.42 121.79
C ILE A 21 -33.93 -58.67 122.59
N SER A 22 -34.96 -59.40 122.16
CA SER A 22 -35.40 -60.62 122.85
C SER A 22 -34.38 -61.76 122.76
N ALA A 23 -33.55 -61.80 121.71
CA ALA A 23 -32.46 -62.77 121.57
C ALA A 23 -31.36 -62.63 122.64
N ALA A 24 -31.06 -61.40 123.05
CA ALA A 24 -30.01 -61.09 124.01
C ALA A 24 -30.39 -61.37 125.47
N LEU A 25 -31.69 -61.50 125.76
CA LEU A 25 -32.22 -61.78 127.10
C LEU A 25 -32.11 -63.26 127.47
N ASN A 26 -31.85 -63.56 128.74
CA ASN A 26 -31.90 -64.92 129.27
C ASN A 26 -33.36 -65.37 129.50
N LYS A 27 -33.57 -66.65 129.81
CA LYS A 27 -34.93 -67.21 129.90
C LYS A 27 -35.73 -66.58 131.05
N GLU A 28 -35.08 -66.36 132.19
CA GLU A 28 -35.69 -65.80 133.41
C GLU A 28 -36.08 -64.33 133.20
N GLU A 29 -35.24 -63.56 132.51
CA GLU A 29 -35.54 -62.18 132.10
C GLU A 29 -36.75 -62.11 131.16
N CYS A 30 -36.89 -63.05 130.21
CA CYS A 30 -38.09 -63.10 129.36
C CYS A 30 -39.35 -63.41 130.16
N GLU A 31 -39.29 -64.28 131.16
CA GLU A 31 -40.44 -64.62 132.01
C GLU A 31 -40.84 -63.44 132.90
N GLN A 32 -39.88 -62.75 133.52
CA GLN A 32 -40.12 -61.55 134.34
C GLN A 32 -40.75 -60.41 133.54
N ILE A 33 -40.29 -60.21 132.29
CA ILE A 33 -40.86 -59.19 131.41
C ILE A 33 -42.31 -59.55 131.06
N ILE A 34 -42.62 -60.82 130.78
CA ILE A 34 -44.00 -61.24 130.48
C ILE A 34 -44.90 -61.03 131.70
N ASP A 35 -44.45 -61.37 132.91
CA ASP A 35 -45.20 -61.15 134.15
C ASP A 35 -45.48 -59.65 134.41
N ILE A 36 -44.50 -58.77 134.18
CA ILE A 36 -44.68 -57.30 134.30
C ILE A 36 -45.67 -56.79 133.25
N LEU A 37 -45.64 -57.35 132.03
CA LEU A 37 -46.55 -56.95 130.96
C LEU A 37 -47.97 -57.47 131.17
N ASP A 38 -48.16 -58.64 131.77
CA ASP A 38 -49.49 -59.16 132.08
C ASP A 38 -50.09 -58.49 133.34
N SER A 39 -49.27 -57.94 134.24
CA SER A 39 -49.71 -57.26 135.48
C SER A 39 -49.87 -55.75 135.38
N GLU A 40 -49.10 -55.06 134.50
CA GLU A 40 -49.13 -53.60 134.35
C GLU A 40 -49.62 -53.17 132.95
N PRO A 41 -50.92 -52.87 132.78
CA PRO A 41 -51.48 -52.48 131.48
C PRO A 41 -50.94 -51.14 130.94
N ILE A 42 -50.37 -50.29 131.80
CA ILE A 42 -49.69 -49.04 131.39
C ILE A 42 -48.40 -49.36 130.63
N THR A 43 -47.66 -50.37 131.10
CA THR A 43 -46.39 -50.82 130.54
C THR A 43 -46.61 -51.46 129.16
N VAL A 44 -47.73 -52.19 128.98
CA VAL A 44 -48.18 -52.70 127.67
C VAL A 44 -48.47 -51.57 126.68
N LYS A 45 -49.27 -50.56 127.06
CA LYS A 45 -49.58 -49.40 126.19
C LYS A 45 -48.33 -48.64 125.77
N LEU A 46 -47.34 -48.53 126.66
CA LEU A 46 -46.06 -47.90 126.37
C LEU A 46 -45.28 -48.71 125.31
N ILE A 47 -45.23 -50.03 125.44
CA ILE A 47 -44.57 -50.92 124.49
C ILE A 47 -45.29 -50.93 123.14
N GLU A 48 -46.62 -50.95 123.11
CA GLU A 48 -47.42 -50.80 121.89
C GLU A 48 -47.12 -49.45 121.19
N SER A 49 -47.09 -48.35 121.95
CA SER A 49 -46.72 -47.03 121.42
C SER A 49 -45.29 -47.00 120.83
N PHE A 50 -44.33 -47.65 121.49
CA PHE A 50 -42.97 -47.80 120.96
C PHE A 50 -42.91 -48.71 119.74
N ALA A 51 -43.69 -49.79 119.69
CA ALA A 51 -43.76 -50.71 118.56
C ALA A 51 -44.38 -50.03 117.33
N GLU A 52 -45.48 -49.29 117.50
CA GLU A 52 -46.10 -48.46 116.46
C GLU A 52 -45.11 -47.40 115.97
N LYS A 53 -44.47 -46.66 116.89
CA LYS A 53 -43.48 -45.66 116.51
C LYS A 53 -42.31 -46.26 115.73
N ASN A 54 -41.84 -47.45 116.12
CA ASN A 54 -40.79 -48.16 115.39
C ASN A 54 -41.25 -48.65 114.02
N ALA A 55 -42.49 -49.10 113.88
CA ALA A 55 -43.07 -49.47 112.58
C ALA A 55 -43.14 -48.24 111.65
N ASP A 56 -43.54 -47.08 112.17
CA ASP A 56 -43.54 -45.81 111.45
C ASP A 56 -42.13 -45.37 111.05
N LEU A 57 -41.17 -45.46 111.97
CA LEU A 57 -39.77 -45.14 111.70
C LEU A 57 -39.19 -46.07 110.63
N ARG A 58 -39.52 -47.36 110.62
CA ARG A 58 -39.11 -48.29 109.56
C ARG A 58 -39.70 -47.91 108.21
N LYS A 59 -41.00 -47.63 108.13
CA LYS A 59 -41.66 -47.18 106.89
C LYS A 59 -41.04 -45.88 106.37
N ASN A 60 -40.77 -44.93 107.27
CA ASN A 60 -40.14 -43.66 106.93
C ASN A 60 -38.70 -43.87 106.43
N ASN A 61 -37.89 -44.68 107.13
CA ASN A 61 -36.53 -45.00 106.69
C ASN A 61 -36.49 -45.72 105.33
N ALA A 62 -37.43 -46.63 105.06
CA ALA A 62 -37.55 -47.27 103.75
C ALA A 62 -37.91 -46.26 102.66
N SER A 63 -38.90 -45.38 102.92
CA SER A 63 -39.29 -44.30 102.01
C SER A 63 -38.13 -43.33 101.72
N LEU A 64 -37.41 -42.90 102.77
CA LEU A 64 -36.23 -42.04 102.65
C LEU A 64 -35.09 -42.74 101.91
N GLY A 65 -34.88 -44.04 102.15
CA GLY A 65 -33.90 -44.84 101.42
C GLY A 65 -34.20 -44.91 99.93
N SER A 66 -35.45 -45.20 99.56
CA SER A 66 -35.88 -45.21 98.15
C SER A 66 -35.75 -43.83 97.50
N ARG A 67 -36.14 -42.76 98.21
CA ARG A 67 -35.95 -41.38 97.74
C ARG A 67 -34.49 -41.04 97.53
N ARG A 68 -33.62 -41.44 98.46
CA ARG A 68 -32.17 -41.24 98.35
C ARG A 68 -31.61 -41.96 97.12
N TYR A 69 -31.97 -43.23 96.93
CA TYR A 69 -31.56 -44.01 95.76
C TYR A 69 -31.99 -43.37 94.44
N HIS A 70 -33.24 -42.89 94.35
CA HIS A 70 -33.71 -42.16 93.15
C HIS A 70 -33.00 -40.82 92.94
N ALA A 71 -32.67 -40.10 94.01
CA ALA A 71 -31.89 -38.86 93.90
C ALA A 71 -30.45 -39.13 93.43
N GLU A 72 -29.80 -40.18 93.96
CA GLU A 72 -28.43 -40.58 93.60
C GLU A 72 -28.36 -41.05 92.14
N THR A 73 -29.29 -41.89 91.70
CA THR A 73 -29.38 -42.34 90.30
C THR A 73 -29.61 -41.19 89.33
N LYS A 74 -30.52 -40.27 89.68
CA LYS A 74 -30.77 -39.05 88.90
C LYS A 74 -29.55 -38.13 88.88
N LEU A 75 -28.83 -37.97 90.00
CA LEU A 75 -27.59 -37.20 90.04
C LEU A 75 -26.54 -37.79 89.09
N SER A 76 -26.37 -39.12 89.11
CA SER A 76 -25.41 -39.80 88.24
C SER A 76 -25.75 -39.67 86.76
N SER A 77 -27.05 -39.70 86.38
CA SER A 77 -27.47 -39.49 84.99
C SER A 77 -27.19 -38.06 84.55
N LEU A 78 -27.56 -37.07 85.36
CA LEU A 78 -27.29 -35.65 85.11
C LEU A 78 -25.80 -35.34 84.99
N GLN A 79 -24.95 -36.00 85.78
CA GLN A 79 -23.50 -35.86 85.66
C GLN A 79 -22.98 -36.39 84.32
N SER A 80 -23.53 -37.51 83.84
CA SER A 80 -23.14 -38.09 82.54
C SER A 80 -23.58 -37.18 81.39
N GLU A 81 -24.84 -36.73 81.41
CA GLU A 81 -25.37 -35.77 80.43
C GLU A 81 -24.57 -34.45 80.40
N TYR A 82 -24.16 -33.96 81.58
CA TYR A 82 -23.34 -32.76 81.67
C TYR A 82 -21.98 -32.93 80.99
N LEU A 83 -21.33 -34.09 81.17
CA LEU A 83 -20.05 -34.37 80.54
C LEU A 83 -20.18 -34.47 79.01
N GLU A 84 -21.21 -35.14 78.51
CA GLU A 84 -21.50 -35.23 77.07
C GLU A 84 -21.76 -33.85 76.46
N LEU A 85 -22.54 -33.01 77.15
CA LEU A 85 -22.79 -31.63 76.73
C LEU A 85 -21.51 -30.79 76.72
N GLN A 86 -20.65 -30.96 77.72
CA GLN A 86 -19.37 -30.25 77.79
C GLN A 86 -18.45 -30.63 76.63
N GLU A 87 -18.40 -31.91 76.25
CA GLU A 87 -17.63 -32.38 75.09
C GLU A 87 -18.21 -31.84 73.78
N SER A 88 -19.53 -31.86 73.63
CA SER A 88 -20.23 -31.28 72.48
C SER A 88 -19.95 -29.77 72.32
N ILE A 89 -20.01 -29.01 73.41
CA ILE A 89 -19.68 -27.57 73.41
C ILE A 89 -18.25 -27.35 72.93
N LYS A 90 -17.29 -28.12 73.46
CA LYS A 90 -15.88 -28.02 73.06
C LYS A 90 -15.68 -28.31 71.56
N ASN A 91 -16.37 -29.30 71.02
CA ASN A 91 -16.31 -29.63 69.60
C ASN A 91 -16.92 -28.51 68.72
N ILE A 92 -18.03 -27.91 69.15
CA ILE A 92 -18.65 -26.78 68.44
C ILE A 92 -17.73 -25.56 68.45
N GLU A 93 -17.05 -25.27 69.56
CA GLU A 93 -16.08 -24.17 69.65
C GLU A 93 -14.90 -24.38 68.71
N LEU A 94 -14.39 -25.62 68.60
CA LEU A 94 -13.33 -25.98 67.66
C LEU A 94 -13.80 -25.75 66.22
N LEU A 95 -14.94 -26.31 65.82
CA LEU A 95 -15.49 -26.14 64.47
C LEU A 95 -15.77 -24.67 64.13
N LYS A 96 -16.20 -23.87 65.11
CA LYS A 96 -16.40 -22.43 64.94
C LYS A 96 -15.09 -21.72 64.65
N SER A 97 -14.00 -22.09 65.33
CA SER A 97 -12.68 -21.52 65.09
C SER A 97 -12.14 -21.87 63.71
N GLU A 98 -12.29 -23.13 63.27
CA GLU A 98 -11.89 -23.61 61.95
C GLU A 98 -12.68 -22.91 60.84
N SER A 99 -14.00 -22.79 61.01
CA SER A 99 -14.88 -22.10 60.06
C SER A 99 -14.52 -20.61 59.93
N SER A 100 -14.17 -19.95 61.04
CA SER A 100 -13.71 -18.56 61.02
C SER A 100 -12.40 -18.40 60.25
N LEU A 101 -11.44 -19.31 60.46
CA LEU A 101 -10.17 -19.30 59.74
C LEU A 101 -10.39 -19.53 58.25
N ARG A 102 -11.20 -20.53 57.89
CA ARG A 102 -11.53 -20.82 56.49
C ARG A 102 -12.22 -19.64 55.80
N LYS A 103 -13.11 -18.94 56.50
CA LYS A 103 -13.76 -17.73 55.98
C LYS A 103 -12.74 -16.62 55.67
N GLN A 104 -11.73 -16.45 56.52
CA GLN A 104 -10.67 -15.47 56.30
C GLN A 104 -9.78 -15.83 55.10
N GLU A 105 -9.43 -17.10 54.95
CA GLU A 105 -8.68 -17.61 53.78
C GLU A 105 -9.44 -17.34 52.48
N LEU A 106 -10.73 -17.69 52.43
CA LEU A 106 -11.56 -17.46 51.26
C LEU A 106 -11.66 -15.96 50.92
N GLN A 107 -11.79 -15.09 51.93
CA GLN A 107 -11.79 -13.65 51.70
C GLN A 107 -10.47 -13.14 51.10
N GLN A 108 -9.33 -13.70 51.51
CA GLN A 108 -8.03 -13.34 50.92
C GLN A 108 -7.90 -13.85 49.48
N GLU A 109 -8.36 -15.07 49.21
CA GLU A 109 -8.38 -15.66 47.88
C GLU A 109 -9.27 -14.86 46.92
N THR A 110 -10.47 -14.47 47.36
CA THR A 110 -11.36 -13.61 46.56
C THR A 110 -10.72 -12.26 46.22
N ARG A 111 -10.03 -11.62 47.17
CA ARG A 111 -9.32 -10.35 46.90
C ARG A 111 -8.22 -10.51 45.87
N LYS A 112 -7.41 -11.56 45.96
CA LYS A 112 -6.36 -11.85 44.98
C LYS A 112 -6.94 -12.08 43.59
N LEU A 113 -8.02 -12.86 43.50
CA LEU A 113 -8.71 -13.09 42.23
C LEU A 113 -9.28 -11.80 41.64
N GLU A 114 -9.81 -10.90 42.47
CA GLU A 114 -10.28 -9.57 42.03
C GLU A 114 -9.13 -8.70 41.49
N GLU A 115 -7.97 -8.72 42.14
CA GLU A 115 -6.75 -8.03 41.68
C GLU A 115 -6.27 -8.60 40.33
N ASP A 116 -6.20 -9.92 40.19
CA ASP A 116 -5.81 -10.59 38.93
C ASP A 116 -6.78 -10.25 37.79
N ILE A 117 -8.10 -10.27 38.07
CA ILE A 117 -9.13 -9.89 37.09
C ILE A 117 -8.96 -8.43 36.67
N GLN A 118 -8.68 -7.52 37.60
CA GLN A 118 -8.43 -6.11 37.28
C GLN A 118 -7.20 -5.97 36.39
N GLN A 119 -6.10 -6.64 36.73
CA GLN A 119 -4.88 -6.62 35.93
C GLN A 119 -5.14 -7.11 34.50
N VAL A 120 -5.72 -8.30 34.34
CA VAL A 120 -6.05 -8.87 33.02
C VAL A 120 -7.01 -7.97 32.24
N THR A 121 -7.94 -7.30 32.92
CA THR A 121 -8.85 -6.34 32.28
C THR A 121 -8.10 -5.11 31.74
N THR A 122 -7.12 -4.60 32.49
CA THR A 122 -6.30 -3.47 32.03
C THR A 122 -5.39 -3.86 30.86
N GLU A 123 -4.77 -5.04 30.91
CA GLU A 123 -3.94 -5.58 29.83
C GLU A 123 -4.76 -5.76 28.54
N ASN A 124 -5.97 -6.34 28.65
CA ASN A 124 -6.87 -6.48 27.50
C ASN A 124 -7.28 -5.13 26.88
N LYS A 125 -7.51 -4.10 27.70
CA LYS A 125 -7.79 -2.75 27.20
C LYS A 125 -6.60 -2.19 26.43
N ASN A 126 -5.38 -2.36 26.95
CA ASN A 126 -4.15 -1.92 26.30
C ASN A 126 -3.88 -2.68 25.00
N LEU A 127 -4.09 -3.99 24.97
CA LEU A 127 -3.95 -4.78 23.74
C LEU A 127 -4.98 -4.36 22.69
N LYS A 128 -6.21 -4.04 23.10
CA LYS A 128 -7.25 -3.55 22.20
C LYS A 128 -6.86 -2.21 21.57
N THR A 129 -6.34 -1.26 22.33
CA THR A 129 -5.88 0.03 21.78
C THR A 129 -4.68 -0.12 20.85
N GLN A 130 -3.73 -1.01 21.17
CA GLN A 130 -2.62 -1.34 20.29
C GLN A 130 -3.10 -1.95 18.96
N LEU A 131 -4.08 -2.84 19.00
CA LEU A 131 -4.66 -3.47 17.81
C LEU A 131 -5.41 -2.46 16.93
N GLU A 132 -6.14 -1.51 17.53
CA GLU A 132 -6.78 -0.40 16.81
C GLU A 132 -5.75 0.49 16.10
N LEU A 133 -4.64 0.85 16.78
CA LEU A 133 -3.54 1.61 16.19
C LEU A 133 -2.87 0.86 15.03
N LEU A 134 -2.61 -0.44 15.20
CA LEU A 134 -2.01 -1.27 14.15
C LEU A 134 -2.92 -1.33 12.91
N ASN A 135 -4.23 -1.45 13.11
CA ASN A 135 -5.20 -1.45 12.01
C ASN A 135 -5.23 -0.12 11.27
N GLN A 136 -5.18 1.01 11.97
CA GLN A 136 -5.08 2.34 11.34
C GLN A 136 -3.79 2.48 10.53
N ASN A 137 -2.66 2.01 11.08
CA ASN A 137 -1.38 2.03 10.36
C ASN A 137 -1.42 1.17 9.08
N ASN A 138 -2.03 -0.01 9.13
CA ASN A 138 -2.20 -0.87 7.95
C ASN A 138 -3.09 -0.24 6.87
N GLN A 139 -4.16 0.45 7.27
CA GLN A 139 -4.98 1.23 6.34
C GLN A 139 -4.19 2.36 5.69
N ASN A 140 -3.40 3.10 6.48
CA ASN A 140 -2.53 4.16 5.96
C ASN A 140 -1.50 3.62 4.96
N LEU A 141 -0.84 2.49 5.27
CA LEU A 141 0.10 1.82 4.36
C LEU A 141 -0.57 1.38 3.06
N THR A 142 -1.81 0.87 3.14
CA THR A 142 -2.59 0.47 1.96
C THR A 142 -2.85 1.69 1.06
N ASN A 143 -3.23 2.83 1.64
CA ASN A 143 -3.47 4.06 0.90
C ASN A 143 -2.18 4.60 0.24
N VAL A 144 -1.05 4.54 0.95
CA VAL A 144 0.26 4.94 0.40
C VAL A 144 0.66 4.04 -0.76
N ASN A 145 0.48 2.72 -0.65
CA ASN A 145 0.77 1.79 -1.74
C ASN A 145 -0.08 2.06 -2.98
N LEU A 146 -1.38 2.31 -2.81
CA LEU A 146 -2.27 2.70 -3.91
C LEU A 146 -1.83 4.00 -4.58
N GLN A 147 -1.32 4.96 -3.81
CA GLN A 147 -0.80 6.21 -4.35
C GLN A 147 0.48 5.99 -5.15
N LEU A 148 1.41 5.18 -4.62
CA LEU A 148 2.66 4.81 -5.32
C LEU A 148 2.39 4.03 -6.60
N GLU A 149 1.39 3.16 -6.64
CA GLU A 149 0.98 2.45 -7.86
C GLU A 149 0.54 3.42 -8.95
N LYS A 150 -0.28 4.43 -8.61
CA LYS A 150 -0.71 5.47 -9.55
C LYS A 150 0.47 6.30 -10.05
N GLU A 151 1.35 6.74 -9.16
CA GLU A 151 2.54 7.51 -9.53
C GLU A 151 3.47 6.70 -10.46
N ASN A 152 3.61 5.39 -10.24
CA ASN A 152 4.37 4.52 -11.13
C ASN A 152 3.71 4.36 -12.52
N GLU A 153 2.39 4.33 -12.60
CA GLU A 153 1.68 4.33 -13.89
C GLU A 153 1.87 5.66 -14.64
N GLU A 154 1.79 6.79 -13.95
CA GLU A 154 2.07 8.12 -14.51
C GLU A 154 3.51 8.23 -15.02
N LEU A 155 4.49 7.73 -14.27
CA LEU A 155 5.90 7.69 -14.70
C LEU A 155 6.08 6.88 -15.98
N LYS A 156 5.44 5.72 -16.11
CA LYS A 156 5.50 4.91 -17.34
C LYS A 156 4.92 5.65 -18.54
N LEU A 157 3.84 6.41 -18.36
CA LEU A 157 3.27 7.23 -19.43
C LEU A 157 4.26 8.32 -19.86
N LEU A 158 4.86 9.01 -18.89
CA LEU A 158 5.84 10.06 -19.16
C LEU A 158 7.12 9.52 -19.84
N GLU A 159 7.59 8.33 -19.45
CA GLU A 159 8.72 7.66 -20.12
C GLU A 159 8.41 7.36 -21.59
N ASN A 160 7.19 6.92 -21.90
CA ASN A 160 6.76 6.68 -23.28
C ASN A 160 6.68 7.99 -24.09
N GLU A 161 6.14 9.06 -23.50
CA GLU A 161 6.09 10.37 -24.14
C GLU A 161 7.50 10.92 -24.42
N LEU A 162 8.42 10.79 -23.46
CA LEU A 162 9.81 11.20 -23.62
C LEU A 162 10.51 10.40 -24.72
N PHE A 163 10.24 9.10 -24.82
CA PHE A 163 10.75 8.26 -25.91
C PHE A 163 10.26 8.73 -27.29
N LEU A 164 8.96 9.04 -27.43
CA LEU A 164 8.40 9.56 -28.67
C LEU A 164 9.01 10.92 -29.05
N LEU A 165 9.12 11.83 -28.08
CA LEU A 165 9.70 13.15 -28.31
C LEU A 165 11.18 13.07 -28.72
N GLN A 166 11.95 12.15 -28.13
CA GLN A 166 13.34 11.90 -28.53
C GLN A 166 13.45 11.39 -29.97
N LYS A 167 12.49 10.55 -30.40
CA LYS A 167 12.43 10.07 -31.78
C LYS A 167 12.13 11.21 -32.75
N GLU A 168 11.11 12.02 -32.47
CA GLU A 168 10.75 13.19 -33.29
C GLU A 168 11.91 14.19 -33.38
N TYR A 169 12.61 14.44 -32.26
CA TYR A 169 13.77 15.31 -32.24
C TYR A 169 14.90 14.80 -33.15
N ARG A 170 15.14 13.49 -33.18
CA ARG A 170 16.14 12.87 -34.08
C ARG A 170 15.75 13.03 -35.55
N GLU A 171 14.49 12.75 -35.90
CA GLU A 171 13.99 12.92 -37.27
C GLU A 171 14.11 14.38 -37.73
N LEU A 172 13.85 15.34 -36.84
CA LEU A 172 14.02 16.76 -37.13
C LEU A 172 15.49 17.13 -37.34
N GLN A 173 16.41 16.57 -36.54
CA GLN A 173 17.86 16.79 -36.72
C GLN A 173 18.33 16.29 -38.08
N GLU A 174 17.92 15.08 -38.48
CA GLU A 174 18.23 14.53 -39.81
C GLU A 174 17.68 15.43 -40.92
N SER A 175 16.45 15.91 -40.79
CA SER A 175 15.83 16.86 -41.74
C SER A 175 16.63 18.16 -41.84
N ILE A 176 17.06 18.74 -40.72
CA ILE A 176 17.89 19.96 -40.71
C ILE A 176 19.21 19.72 -41.46
N GLU A 177 19.88 18.60 -41.23
CA GLU A 177 21.14 18.26 -41.91
C GLU A 177 20.92 18.16 -43.44
N THR A 178 19.84 17.51 -43.88
CA THR A 178 19.53 17.46 -45.32
C THR A 178 19.29 18.84 -45.93
N VAL A 179 18.60 19.73 -45.23
CA VAL A 179 18.37 21.11 -45.68
C VAL A 179 19.67 21.89 -45.77
N GLU A 180 20.60 21.71 -44.83
CA GLU A 180 21.91 22.35 -44.88
C GLU A 180 22.74 21.89 -46.09
N ILE A 181 22.73 20.59 -46.39
CA ILE A 181 23.37 20.04 -47.59
C ILE A 181 22.77 20.68 -48.85
N LEU A 182 21.44 20.65 -49.00
CA LEU A 182 20.76 21.23 -50.17
C LEU A 182 21.03 22.73 -50.32
N LYS A 183 21.14 23.46 -49.20
CA LYS A 183 21.48 24.88 -49.20
C LYS A 183 22.91 25.11 -49.72
N SER A 184 23.85 24.26 -49.32
CA SER A 184 25.24 24.32 -49.80
C SER A 184 25.35 24.01 -51.30
N GLU A 185 24.63 22.99 -51.78
CA GLU A 185 24.56 22.63 -53.20
C GLU A 185 23.92 23.75 -54.04
N SER A 186 22.83 24.34 -53.55
CA SER A 186 22.17 25.48 -54.20
C SER A 186 23.11 26.70 -54.30
N ALA A 187 23.90 26.97 -53.26
CA ALA A 187 24.89 28.04 -53.27
C ALA A 187 25.99 27.80 -54.31
N LEU A 188 26.50 26.56 -54.41
CA LEU A 188 27.46 26.18 -55.45
C LEU A 188 26.87 26.33 -56.85
N ARG A 189 25.64 25.82 -57.06
CA ARG A 189 24.96 25.92 -58.35
C ARG A 189 24.71 27.38 -58.77
N LYS A 190 24.36 28.23 -57.81
CA LYS A 190 24.23 29.68 -58.06
C LYS A 190 25.56 30.29 -58.51
N GLN A 191 26.68 29.93 -57.87
CA GLN A 191 28.00 30.40 -58.25
C GLN A 191 28.40 29.94 -59.66
N GLU A 192 28.11 28.69 -60.02
CA GLU A 192 28.34 28.17 -61.38
C GLU A 192 27.57 28.96 -62.43
N LEU A 193 26.28 29.19 -62.19
CA LEU A 193 25.42 29.98 -63.08
C LEU A 193 25.92 31.41 -63.21
N GLU A 194 26.38 32.05 -62.13
CA GLU A 194 26.99 33.39 -62.17
C GLU A 194 28.29 33.43 -62.99
N GLN A 195 29.08 32.35 -63.00
CA GLN A 195 30.26 32.26 -63.86
C GLN A 195 29.88 32.06 -65.33
N GLU A 196 28.88 31.22 -65.60
CA GLU A 196 28.38 30.97 -66.94
C GLU A 196 27.76 32.23 -67.57
N THR A 197 26.96 32.98 -66.81
CA THR A 197 26.39 34.25 -67.28
C THR A 197 27.47 35.27 -67.60
N ARG A 198 28.54 35.39 -66.79
CA ARG A 198 29.69 36.25 -67.09
C ARG A 198 30.40 35.86 -68.39
N LYS A 199 30.63 34.56 -68.63
CA LYS A 199 31.23 34.07 -69.87
C LYS A 199 30.36 34.39 -71.09
N LEU A 200 29.06 34.16 -70.98
CA LEU A 200 28.11 34.49 -72.05
C LEU A 200 28.07 36.00 -72.32
N GLU A 201 28.13 36.85 -71.30
CA GLU A 201 28.22 38.31 -71.47
C GLU A 201 29.50 38.73 -72.19
N GLU A 202 30.64 38.12 -71.88
CA GLU A 202 31.91 38.34 -72.59
C GLU A 202 31.83 37.90 -74.05
N ASP A 203 31.24 36.74 -74.32
CA ASP A 203 31.00 36.23 -75.66
C ASP A 203 30.09 37.17 -76.47
N ILE A 204 28.99 37.65 -75.87
CA ILE A 204 28.09 38.63 -76.50
C ILE A 204 28.86 39.92 -76.82
N LYS A 205 29.67 40.44 -75.89
CA LYS A 205 30.51 41.63 -76.14
C LYS A 205 31.49 41.41 -77.29
N ARG A 206 32.15 40.26 -77.34
CA ARG A 206 33.07 39.89 -78.42
C ARG A 206 32.36 39.84 -79.77
N ILE A 207 31.27 39.09 -79.88
CA ILE A 207 30.46 38.96 -81.10
C ILE A 207 29.91 40.31 -81.53
N THR A 208 29.46 41.15 -80.58
CA THR A 208 28.97 42.51 -80.90
C THR A 208 30.07 43.38 -81.49
N LYS A 209 31.30 43.31 -80.97
CA LYS A 209 32.46 44.03 -81.52
C LYS A 209 32.81 43.53 -82.91
N GLU A 210 32.81 42.21 -83.10
CA GLU A 210 33.07 41.58 -84.40
C GLU A 210 32.01 41.97 -85.44
N ASN A 211 30.73 41.93 -85.09
CA ASN A 211 29.63 42.39 -85.93
C ASN A 211 29.76 43.87 -86.30
N LYS A 212 30.18 44.74 -85.37
CA LYS A 212 30.48 46.15 -85.68
C LYS A 212 31.61 46.28 -86.71
N ASN A 213 32.70 45.53 -86.54
CA ASN A 213 33.84 45.54 -87.48
C ASN A 213 33.47 44.98 -88.86
N LEU A 214 32.68 43.91 -88.90
CA LEU A 214 32.15 43.36 -90.15
C LEU A 214 31.22 44.36 -90.82
N LYS A 215 30.37 45.05 -90.06
CA LYS A 215 29.48 46.08 -90.57
C LYS A 215 30.26 47.23 -91.20
N THR A 216 31.28 47.77 -90.54
CA THR A 216 32.12 48.84 -91.13
C THR A 216 32.84 48.37 -92.39
N LYS A 217 33.32 47.12 -92.42
CA LYS A 217 33.94 46.52 -93.61
C LYS A 217 32.96 46.37 -94.76
N VAL A 218 31.73 45.92 -94.49
CA VAL A 218 30.65 45.85 -95.47
C VAL A 218 30.32 47.24 -96.01
N ASP A 219 30.21 48.24 -95.15
CA ASP A 219 29.90 49.62 -95.57
C ASP A 219 31.04 50.20 -96.44
N THR A 220 32.30 49.92 -96.11
CA THR A 220 33.47 50.33 -96.92
C THR A 220 33.50 49.63 -98.27
N LEU A 221 33.27 48.31 -98.30
CA LEU A 221 33.20 47.56 -99.56
C LEU A 221 32.03 48.04 -100.42
N SER A 222 30.89 48.38 -99.81
CA SER A 222 29.74 48.96 -100.51
C SER A 222 30.08 50.31 -101.13
N TYR A 223 30.77 51.19 -100.39
CA TYR A 223 31.25 52.48 -100.90
C TYR A 223 32.22 52.30 -102.08
N ASN A 224 33.23 51.46 -101.93
CA ASN A 224 34.20 51.19 -102.99
C ASN A 224 33.54 50.57 -104.23
N ASN A 225 32.55 49.69 -104.06
CA ASN A 225 31.78 49.14 -105.18
C ASN A 225 30.98 50.23 -105.91
N GLN A 226 30.43 51.19 -105.17
CA GLN A 226 29.73 52.33 -105.76
C GLN A 226 30.70 53.20 -106.57
N GLU A 227 31.87 53.55 -106.03
CA GLU A 227 32.92 54.27 -106.76
C GLU A 227 33.36 53.52 -108.03
N LEU A 228 33.59 52.21 -107.94
CA LEU A 228 33.93 51.38 -109.10
C LEU A 228 32.82 51.36 -110.14
N THR A 229 31.56 51.34 -109.72
CA THR A 229 30.40 51.38 -110.62
C THR A 229 30.30 52.73 -111.34
N GLU A 230 30.56 53.82 -110.63
CA GLU A 230 30.62 55.17 -111.21
C GLU A 230 31.79 55.32 -112.18
N ALA A 231 33.00 54.90 -111.80
CA ALA A 231 34.18 54.89 -112.65
C ALA A 231 33.95 54.04 -113.91
N ASN A 232 33.35 52.85 -113.78
CA ASN A 232 33.03 51.99 -114.90
C ASN A 232 31.96 52.61 -115.82
N SER A 233 30.97 53.29 -115.25
CA SER A 233 29.97 54.06 -116.01
C SER A 233 30.61 55.21 -116.81
N GLN A 234 31.61 55.88 -116.22
CA GLN A 234 32.38 56.91 -116.90
C GLN A 234 33.25 56.33 -118.02
N LEU A 235 33.98 55.24 -117.76
CA LEU A 235 34.74 54.53 -118.79
C LEU A 235 33.85 54.05 -119.95
N GLN A 236 32.62 53.61 -119.68
CA GLN A 236 31.66 53.28 -120.73
C GLN A 236 31.20 54.50 -121.56
N LYS A 237 31.11 55.69 -120.95
CA LYS A 237 30.85 56.94 -121.69
C LYS A 237 32.05 57.31 -122.55
N ASP A 238 33.25 57.25 -121.99
CA ASP A 238 34.49 57.57 -122.68
C ASP A 238 34.74 56.60 -123.85
N ASN A 239 34.52 55.29 -123.65
CA ASN A 239 34.57 54.30 -124.72
C ASN A 239 33.54 54.55 -125.82
N ARG A 240 32.32 54.99 -125.47
CA ARG A 240 31.33 55.41 -126.48
C ARG A 240 31.81 56.65 -127.25
N HIS A 241 32.41 57.61 -126.56
CA HIS A 241 32.94 58.81 -127.21
C HIS A 241 34.12 58.48 -128.13
N LEU A 242 35.07 57.67 -127.67
CA LEU A 242 36.19 57.16 -128.46
C LEU A 242 35.70 56.36 -129.67
N LYS A 243 34.68 55.49 -129.49
CA LYS A 243 34.04 54.78 -130.60
C LYS A 243 33.49 55.77 -131.64
N ASN A 244 32.77 56.80 -131.21
CA ASN A 244 32.27 57.84 -132.11
C ASN A 244 33.40 58.58 -132.84
N ILE A 245 34.51 58.89 -132.16
CA ILE A 245 35.69 59.51 -132.78
C ILE A 245 36.32 58.55 -133.80
N VAL A 246 36.50 57.28 -133.46
CA VAL A 246 37.03 56.26 -134.37
C VAL A 246 36.13 56.10 -135.59
N ASP A 247 34.82 56.06 -135.40
CA ASP A 247 33.85 55.99 -136.50
C ASP A 247 33.90 57.26 -137.37
N GLN A 248 34.10 58.43 -136.77
CA GLN A 248 34.29 59.69 -137.49
C GLN A 248 35.60 59.73 -138.28
N ILE A 249 36.69 59.21 -137.73
CA ILE A 249 37.98 59.04 -138.42
C ILE A 249 37.83 58.04 -139.57
N ARG A 250 37.17 56.90 -139.34
CA ARG A 250 36.87 55.89 -140.38
C ARG A 250 36.05 56.50 -141.52
N LEU A 251 35.06 57.33 -141.20
CA LEU A 251 34.26 58.04 -142.20
C LEU A 251 35.10 59.06 -142.99
N GLN A 252 35.89 59.89 -142.31
CA GLN A 252 36.79 60.86 -142.94
C GLN A 252 37.82 60.17 -143.85
N LEU A 253 38.40 59.05 -143.41
CA LEU A 253 39.29 58.22 -144.22
C LEU A 253 38.56 57.73 -145.45
N THR A 254 37.36 57.15 -145.31
CA THR A 254 36.56 56.65 -146.44
C THR A 254 36.25 57.76 -147.47
N ILE A 255 35.90 58.97 -147.00
CA ILE A 255 35.65 60.12 -147.87
C ILE A 255 36.92 60.54 -148.63
N LYS A 256 38.04 60.73 -147.91
CA LYS A 256 39.33 61.10 -148.53
C LYS A 256 39.86 60.02 -149.48
N MET A 257 39.65 58.75 -149.15
CA MET A 257 40.03 57.60 -149.98
C MET A 257 39.17 57.52 -151.24
N ASN A 258 37.86 57.79 -151.14
CA ASN A 258 36.96 57.86 -152.29
C ASN A 258 37.30 59.02 -153.25
N SER A 259 37.77 60.16 -152.73
CA SER A 259 38.31 61.22 -153.59
C SER A 259 39.60 60.79 -154.32
N LEU A 260 40.45 59.98 -153.68
CA LEU A 260 41.69 59.48 -154.29
C LEU A 260 41.45 58.41 -155.37
N LEU A 261 40.41 57.58 -155.23
CA LEU A 261 40.04 56.57 -156.24
C LEU A 261 39.51 57.16 -157.57
N ARG A 262 39.18 58.46 -157.60
CA ARG A 262 38.74 59.18 -158.81
C ARG A 262 39.90 59.66 -159.70
N LEU A 263 41.15 59.52 -159.27
CA LEU A 263 42.31 59.86 -160.08
C LEU A 263 42.53 58.82 -161.19
N GLN A 264 42.92 59.29 -162.38
CA GLN A 264 42.96 58.52 -163.63
C GLN A 264 44.12 57.51 -163.74
N ASP A 265 45.10 57.54 -162.83
CA ASP A 265 46.26 56.62 -162.85
C ASP A 265 45.94 55.23 -162.31
N SER A 266 46.11 54.19 -163.15
CA SER A 266 45.68 52.82 -162.83
C SER A 266 46.56 52.07 -161.84
N GLU A 267 47.77 52.57 -161.55
CA GLU A 267 48.67 51.95 -160.56
C GLU A 267 48.38 52.42 -159.13
N ILE A 268 48.09 53.72 -158.93
CA ILE A 268 47.73 54.28 -157.62
C ILE A 268 46.42 53.66 -157.12
N ARG A 269 45.46 53.41 -158.04
CA ARG A 269 44.18 52.78 -157.71
C ARG A 269 44.33 51.35 -157.17
N LYS A 270 45.25 50.55 -157.74
CA LYS A 270 45.52 49.17 -157.26
C LYS A 270 46.26 49.15 -155.92
N GLY A 271 47.16 50.11 -155.67
CA GLY A 271 47.81 50.29 -154.37
C GLY A 271 46.83 50.69 -153.26
N LEU A 272 45.89 51.60 -153.55
CA LEU A 272 44.86 52.06 -152.60
C LEU A 272 43.86 50.96 -152.23
N ILE A 273 43.47 50.09 -153.18
CA ILE A 273 42.56 48.96 -152.89
C ILE A 273 43.20 47.98 -151.90
N LYS A 274 44.51 47.72 -152.00
CA LYS A 274 45.22 46.85 -151.03
C LYS A 274 45.27 47.47 -149.62
N LEU A 275 45.44 48.79 -149.50
CA LEU A 275 45.42 49.47 -148.19
C LEU A 275 44.03 49.44 -147.54
N LEU A 276 42.96 49.45 -148.34
CA LEU A 276 41.57 49.44 -147.85
C LEU A 276 41.21 48.12 -147.15
N GLN A 277 41.73 47.00 -147.66
CA GLN A 277 41.51 45.68 -147.05
C GLN A 277 42.26 45.49 -145.73
N SER A 278 43.39 46.19 -145.49
CA SER A 278 44.13 46.06 -144.22
C SER A 278 43.58 46.92 -143.08
N ILE A 279 42.71 47.89 -143.37
CA ILE A 279 42.15 48.84 -142.37
C ILE A 279 40.71 48.46 -141.95
N GLN A 280 40.06 47.52 -142.64
CA GLN A 280 38.69 47.05 -142.36
C GLN A 280 38.59 45.81 -141.45
N GLY A 281 39.72 45.29 -140.95
CA GLY A 281 39.76 44.34 -139.82
C GLY A 281 39.89 45.06 -138.49
#